data_AF-A0A354XT24-F1
#
_entry.id   AF-A0A354XT24-F1
#
_cell.length_a   1.000
_cell.length_b   1.000
_cell.length_c   1.000
_cell.angle_alpha   90.00
_cell.angle_beta   90.00
_cell.angle_gamma   90.00
#
_symmetry.space_group_name_H-M   'P 1'
#
loop_
_entity.id
_entity.type
_entity.pdbx_description
1 polymer ?
#
loop_
_entity_poly.entity_id
_entity_poly.type
_entity_poly.pdbx_seq_one_letter_code
_entity_poly.pdbx_strand_id
1 'polypeptide(L)'
;MNSFSSVQHFNNLFNEYYDRFIRFAWGYVKEKQVAEDFVSEAFTTYWENKEDLLPDTKPHAYILSIIKNKCINYLQHLQVRQRAEKEINAHAEWLLSTRINTLQACDPDFIFSDEIQKIVESTLNKLPQKTRQVFILNRYQGLSYKDIANQMDLSTKAIEFHMSKALAQLRFSLKDFIHLLLFLFYFQ
;
A
#
# COMPACT_ATOMS: atom_id res chain seq x y z
N MET A 1 -28.49 -9.06 -7.47
CA MET A 1 -27.90 -7.83 -8.06
C MET A 1 -27.71 -8.02 -9.56
N ASN A 2 -27.97 -7.03 -10.41
CA ASN A 2 -27.67 -7.13 -11.86
C ASN A 2 -26.18 -7.45 -12.06
N SER A 3 -25.83 -8.54 -12.74
CA SER A 3 -24.44 -8.98 -12.89
C SER A 3 -23.53 -7.89 -13.50
N PHE A 4 -24.09 -7.04 -14.37
CA PHE A 4 -23.42 -5.88 -14.95
C PHE A 4 -22.93 -4.87 -13.89
N SER A 5 -23.74 -4.60 -12.86
CA SER A 5 -23.36 -3.69 -11.77
C SER A 5 -22.26 -4.32 -10.90
N SER A 6 -22.33 -5.63 -10.62
CA SER A 6 -21.31 -6.35 -9.85
C SER A 6 -19.95 -6.35 -10.55
N VAL A 7 -19.92 -6.55 -11.87
CA VAL A 7 -18.71 -6.47 -12.70
C VAL A 7 -18.12 -5.06 -12.68
N GLN A 8 -18.95 -4.01 -12.83
CA GLN A 8 -18.47 -2.63 -12.82
C GLN A 8 -17.84 -2.24 -11.48
N HIS A 9 -18.45 -2.61 -10.36
CA HIS A 9 -17.90 -2.35 -9.03
C HIS A 9 -16.54 -3.06 -8.83
N PHE A 10 -16.43 -4.32 -9.27
CA PHE A 10 -15.17 -5.03 -9.21
C PHE A 10 -14.09 -4.39 -10.08
N ASN A 11 -14.41 -3.98 -11.32
CA ASN A 11 -13.46 -3.32 -12.20
C ASN A 11 -12.94 -2.01 -11.61
N ASN A 12 -13.83 -1.21 -10.98
CA ASN A 12 -13.42 0.02 -10.30
C ASN A 12 -12.46 -0.28 -9.14
N LEU A 13 -12.80 -1.27 -8.30
CA LEU A 13 -11.97 -1.71 -7.18
C LEU A 13 -10.60 -2.23 -7.66
N PHE A 14 -10.59 -3.03 -8.72
CA PHE A 14 -9.38 -3.57 -9.33
C PHE A 14 -8.47 -2.44 -9.83
N ASN A 15 -9.01 -1.56 -10.70
CA ASN A 15 -8.26 -0.45 -11.28
C ASN A 15 -7.70 0.50 -10.22
N GLU A 16 -8.41 0.70 -9.11
CA GLU A 16 -7.94 1.58 -8.04
C GLU A 16 -6.86 0.93 -7.17
N TYR A 17 -7.03 -0.34 -6.79
CA TYR A 17 -6.23 -0.95 -5.72
C TYR A 17 -5.18 -1.96 -6.18
N TYR A 18 -5.29 -2.54 -7.38
CA TYR A 18 -4.41 -3.62 -7.82
C TYR A 18 -2.91 -3.26 -7.70
N ASP A 19 -2.49 -2.18 -8.33
CA ASP A 19 -1.08 -1.73 -8.25
C ASP A 19 -0.68 -1.30 -6.84
N ARG A 20 -1.62 -0.72 -6.06
CA ARG A 20 -1.35 -0.29 -4.67
C ARG A 20 -1.09 -1.51 -3.78
N PHE A 21 -1.86 -2.57 -3.98
CA PHE A 21 -1.74 -3.84 -3.29
C PHE A 21 -0.49 -4.62 -3.71
N ILE A 22 -0.10 -4.58 -4.98
CA ILE A 22 1.19 -5.16 -5.41
C ILE A 22 2.33 -4.45 -4.71
N ARG A 23 2.33 -3.12 -4.69
CA ARG A 23 3.35 -2.34 -3.99
C ARG A 23 3.39 -2.64 -2.50
N PHE A 24 2.23 -2.77 -1.85
CA PHE A 24 2.15 -3.19 -0.46
C PHE A 24 2.82 -4.55 -0.25
N ALA A 25 2.38 -5.59 -0.98
CA ALA A 25 2.91 -6.94 -0.85
C ALA A 25 4.42 -6.98 -1.15
N TRP A 26 4.84 -6.38 -2.26
CA TRP A 26 6.25 -6.29 -2.68
C TRP A 26 7.11 -5.58 -1.64
N GLY A 27 6.58 -4.56 -0.96
CA GLY A 27 7.23 -3.87 0.15
C GLY A 27 7.72 -4.82 1.26
N TYR A 28 7.02 -5.93 1.48
CA TYR A 28 7.34 -6.95 2.47
C TYR A 28 8.10 -8.15 1.89
N VAL A 29 7.56 -8.76 0.83
CA VAL A 29 8.11 -10.02 0.28
C VAL A 29 9.36 -9.79 -0.55
N LYS A 30 9.57 -8.58 -1.07
CA LYS A 30 10.72 -8.17 -1.91
C LYS A 30 10.91 -8.96 -3.22
N GLU A 31 9.94 -9.80 -3.58
CA GLU A 31 9.88 -10.56 -4.83
C GLU A 31 8.63 -10.13 -5.61
N LYS A 32 8.83 -9.53 -6.79
CA LYS A 32 7.74 -8.89 -7.54
C LYS A 32 6.69 -9.90 -8.02
N GLN A 33 7.13 -11.03 -8.56
CA GLN A 33 6.24 -12.08 -9.06
C GLN A 33 5.34 -12.63 -7.93
N VAL A 34 5.94 -12.96 -6.78
CA VAL A 34 5.19 -13.40 -5.58
C VAL A 34 4.17 -12.35 -5.13
N ALA A 35 4.52 -11.06 -5.19
CA ALA A 35 3.59 -9.99 -4.84
C ALA A 35 2.41 -9.89 -5.83
N GLU A 36 2.67 -9.99 -7.13
CA GLU A 36 1.64 -10.00 -8.18
C GLU A 36 0.69 -11.19 -8.04
N ASP A 37 1.23 -12.37 -7.77
CA ASP A 37 0.45 -13.60 -7.56
C ASP A 37 -0.45 -13.47 -6.33
N PHE A 38 0.08 -13.00 -5.19
CA PHE A 38 -0.73 -12.85 -3.98
C PHE A 38 -1.89 -11.88 -4.14
N VAL A 39 -1.69 -10.81 -4.89
CA VAL A 39 -2.73 -9.81 -5.16
C VAL A 39 -3.77 -10.37 -6.13
N SER A 40 -3.33 -11.02 -7.20
CA SER A 40 -4.24 -11.65 -8.18
C SER A 40 -5.12 -12.71 -7.53
N GLU A 41 -4.53 -13.57 -6.69
CA GLU A 41 -5.27 -14.56 -5.91
C GLU A 41 -6.25 -13.91 -4.93
N ALA A 42 -5.87 -12.81 -4.28
CA ALA A 42 -6.76 -12.12 -3.34
C ALA A 42 -7.97 -11.47 -4.03
N PHE A 43 -7.78 -10.85 -5.20
CA PHE A 43 -8.89 -10.33 -6.01
C PHE A 43 -9.79 -11.45 -6.52
N THR A 44 -9.21 -12.58 -6.94
CA THR A 44 -9.96 -13.77 -7.37
C THR A 44 -10.80 -14.33 -6.22
N THR A 45 -10.18 -14.50 -5.06
CA THR A 45 -10.85 -14.98 -3.84
C THR A 45 -12.01 -14.03 -3.46
N TYR A 46 -11.80 -12.72 -3.52
CA TYR A 46 -12.89 -11.76 -3.28
C TYR A 46 -14.00 -11.92 -4.31
N TRP A 47 -13.68 -12.01 -5.61
CA TRP A 47 -14.68 -12.16 -6.66
C TRP A 47 -15.57 -13.40 -6.47
N GLU A 48 -14.97 -14.52 -6.05
CA GLU A 48 -15.65 -15.79 -5.81
C GLU A 48 -16.54 -15.76 -4.56
N ASN A 49 -16.12 -15.07 -3.50
CA ASN A 49 -16.78 -15.13 -2.18
C ASN A 49 -17.62 -13.88 -1.85
N LYS A 50 -17.59 -12.81 -2.67
CA LYS A 50 -18.23 -11.51 -2.37
C LYS A 50 -19.72 -11.58 -2.04
N GLU A 51 -20.46 -12.55 -2.57
CA GLU A 51 -21.90 -12.69 -2.34
C GLU A 51 -22.20 -13.28 -0.94
N ASP A 52 -21.23 -13.97 -0.33
CA ASP A 52 -21.33 -14.59 1.00
C ASP A 52 -20.75 -13.68 2.10
N LEU A 53 -20.18 -12.52 1.73
CA LEU A 53 -19.62 -11.58 2.70
C LEU A 53 -20.72 -10.85 3.48
N LEU A 54 -20.42 -10.50 4.72
CA LEU A 54 -21.31 -9.66 5.52
C LEU A 54 -21.53 -8.31 4.82
N PRO A 55 -22.75 -7.73 4.86
CA PRO A 55 -23.07 -6.48 4.17
C PRO A 55 -22.15 -5.30 4.49
N ASP A 56 -21.64 -5.23 5.72
CA ASP A 56 -20.77 -4.15 6.20
C ASP A 56 -19.28 -4.38 5.87
N THR A 57 -18.95 -5.48 5.17
CA THR A 57 -17.59 -5.83 4.79
C THR A 57 -17.06 -4.83 3.76
N LYS A 58 -15.97 -4.14 4.08
CA LYS A 58 -15.29 -3.25 3.14
C LYS A 58 -14.45 -4.09 2.15
N PRO A 59 -14.75 -4.08 0.84
CA PRO A 59 -14.04 -4.92 -0.14
C PRO A 59 -12.52 -4.76 -0.14
N HIS A 60 -12.04 -3.52 -0.06
CA HIS A 60 -10.60 -3.22 -0.06
C HIS A 60 -9.91 -3.73 1.22
N ALA A 61 -10.56 -3.68 2.38
CA ALA A 61 -10.00 -4.15 3.64
C ALA A 61 -9.97 -5.69 3.68
N TYR A 62 -11.02 -6.33 3.13
CA TYR A 62 -11.08 -7.78 2.95
C TYR A 62 -9.95 -8.29 2.06
N ILE A 63 -9.77 -7.69 0.87
CA ILE A 63 -8.69 -8.08 -0.06
C ILE A 63 -7.31 -7.85 0.58
N LEU A 64 -7.10 -6.71 1.24
CA LEU A 64 -5.83 -6.41 1.91
C LEU A 64 -5.55 -7.40 3.06
N SER A 65 -6.59 -7.89 3.75
CA SER A 65 -6.45 -8.93 4.78
C SER A 65 -5.92 -10.24 4.18
N ILE A 66 -6.43 -10.66 3.01
CA ILE A 66 -5.94 -11.84 2.31
C ILE A 66 -4.47 -11.66 1.90
N ILE A 67 -4.14 -10.52 1.31
CA ILE A 67 -2.77 -10.21 0.88
C ILE A 67 -1.82 -10.21 2.09
N LYS A 68 -2.19 -9.53 3.17
CA LYS A 68 -1.44 -9.51 4.44
C LYS A 68 -1.15 -10.93 4.91
N ASN A 69 -2.16 -11.80 4.96
CA ASN A 69 -2.00 -13.16 5.44
C ASN A 69 -1.08 -13.99 4.53
N LYS A 70 -1.21 -13.85 3.21
CA LYS A 70 -0.29 -14.50 2.25
C LYS A 70 1.15 -14.03 2.44
N CYS A 71 1.38 -12.73 2.61
CA CYS A 71 2.70 -12.18 2.91
C CYS A 71 3.27 -12.72 4.22
N ILE A 72 2.47 -12.79 5.29
CA ILE A 72 2.90 -13.35 6.59
C ILE A 72 3.33 -14.81 6.42
N ASN A 73 2.47 -15.64 5.80
CA ASN A 73 2.76 -17.06 5.60
C ASN A 73 4.04 -17.25 4.79
N TYR A 74 4.20 -16.52 3.69
CA TYR A 74 5.41 -16.57 2.87
C TYR A 74 6.67 -16.23 3.66
N LEU A 75 6.63 -15.12 4.43
CA LEU A 75 7.80 -14.69 5.23
C LEU A 75 8.12 -15.67 6.36
N GLN A 76 7.11 -16.28 6.98
CA GLN A 76 7.29 -17.32 7.99
C GLN A 76 7.95 -18.57 7.38
N HIS A 77 7.47 -19.03 6.22
CA HIS A 77 8.10 -20.13 5.49
C HIS A 77 9.53 -19.83 5.09
N LEU A 78 9.80 -18.61 4.60
CA LEU A 78 11.14 -18.16 4.24
C LEU A 78 12.07 -18.16 5.47
N GLN A 79 11.60 -17.65 6.61
CA GLN A 79 12.37 -17.62 7.86
C GLN A 79 12.71 -19.04 8.34
N VAL A 80 11.75 -19.97 8.30
CA VAL A 80 11.99 -21.38 8.67
C VAL A 80 13.02 -22.01 7.73
N ARG A 81 12.89 -21.81 6.42
CA ARG A 81 13.81 -22.35 5.42
C ARG A 81 15.24 -21.86 5.63
N GLN A 82 15.43 -20.54 5.73
CA GLN A 82 16.77 -19.94 5.90
C GLN A 82 17.43 -20.32 7.23
N ARG A 83 16.64 -20.54 8.30
CA ARG A 83 17.16 -21.09 9.57
C ARG A 83 17.64 -22.53 9.40
N ALA A 84 16.88 -23.38 8.71
CA ALA A 84 17.24 -24.77 8.47
C ALA A 84 18.51 -24.91 7.60
N GLU A 85 18.64 -24.05 6.59
CA GLU A 85 19.79 -24.01 5.67
C GLU A 85 21.03 -23.32 6.28
N LYS A 86 20.91 -22.73 7.48
CA LYS A 86 21.94 -21.88 8.13
C LYS A 86 22.38 -20.69 7.26
N GLU A 87 21.51 -20.24 6.37
CA GLU A 87 21.75 -19.11 5.46
C GLU A 87 21.38 -17.77 6.10
N ILE A 88 20.75 -17.78 7.28
CA ILE A 88 20.32 -16.58 7.97
C ILE A 88 21.35 -16.11 8.99
N ASN A 89 21.77 -14.86 8.87
CA ASN A 89 22.52 -14.16 9.93
C ASN A 89 21.56 -13.35 10.82
N ALA A 90 22.05 -12.91 11.98
CA ALA A 90 21.24 -12.19 12.97
C ALA A 90 20.57 -10.92 12.40
N HIS A 91 21.24 -10.23 11.47
CA HIS A 91 20.68 -9.03 10.85
C HIS A 91 19.51 -9.37 9.90
N ALA A 92 19.68 -10.37 9.04
CA ALA A 92 18.63 -10.85 8.14
C ALA A 92 17.43 -11.41 8.92
N GLU A 93 17.67 -12.11 10.01
CA GLU A 93 16.64 -12.63 10.90
C GLU A 93 15.84 -11.51 11.58
N TRP A 94 16.52 -10.49 12.08
CA TRP A 94 15.88 -9.31 12.65
C TRP A 94 15.02 -8.57 11.62
N LEU A 95 15.51 -8.42 10.38
CA LEU A 95 14.77 -7.79 9.29
C LEU A 95 13.50 -8.57 8.95
N LEU A 96 13.59 -9.91 8.78
CA LEU A 96 12.42 -10.74 8.50
C LEU A 96 11.40 -10.70 9.64
N SER A 97 11.87 -10.82 10.89
CA SER A 97 11.01 -10.75 12.06
C SER A 97 10.30 -9.39 12.15
N THR A 98 11.01 -8.30 11.85
CA THR A 98 10.42 -6.96 11.82
C THR A 98 9.32 -6.87 10.77
N ARG A 99 9.52 -7.40 9.55
CA ARG A 99 8.49 -7.41 8.49
C ARG A 99 7.26 -8.22 8.88
N ILE A 100 7.44 -9.38 9.52
CA ILE A 100 6.34 -10.21 10.01
C ILE A 100 5.55 -9.46 11.09
N ASN A 101 6.25 -8.90 12.09
CA ASN A 101 5.62 -8.19 13.19
C ASN A 101 4.83 -6.96 12.70
N THR A 102 5.37 -6.21 11.72
CA THR A 102 4.67 -5.05 11.18
C THR A 102 3.44 -5.45 10.35
N LEU A 103 3.47 -6.59 9.63
CA LEU A 103 2.27 -7.14 8.99
C LEU A 103 1.23 -7.59 10.01
N GLN A 104 1.66 -8.27 11.08
CA GLN A 104 0.73 -8.77 12.11
C GLN A 104 -0.03 -7.61 12.79
N ALA A 105 0.68 -6.53 13.10
CA ALA A 105 0.12 -5.32 13.70
C ALA A 105 -0.64 -4.41 12.70
N CYS A 106 -0.59 -4.72 11.40
CA CYS A 106 -1.38 -4.00 10.38
C CYS A 106 -2.85 -4.41 10.48
N ASP A 107 -3.74 -3.45 10.73
CA ASP A 107 -5.19 -3.66 10.70
C ASP A 107 -5.78 -3.04 9.42
N PRO A 108 -6.16 -3.85 8.41
CA PRO A 108 -6.73 -3.35 7.15
C PRO A 108 -7.96 -2.47 7.32
N ASP A 109 -8.86 -2.73 8.27
CA ASP A 109 -10.04 -1.89 8.45
C ASP A 109 -9.68 -0.51 8.98
N PHE A 110 -8.69 -0.47 9.87
CA PHE A 110 -8.13 0.77 10.37
C PHE A 110 -7.36 1.54 9.28
N ILE A 111 -6.64 0.86 8.39
CA ILE A 111 -5.95 1.47 7.22
C ILE A 111 -6.92 2.29 6.37
N PHE A 112 -8.14 1.79 6.21
CA PHE A 112 -9.20 2.40 5.41
C PHE A 112 -10.28 3.06 6.28
N SER A 113 -9.87 3.58 7.44
CA SER A 113 -10.76 4.35 8.31
C SER A 113 -10.78 5.84 7.91
N ASP A 114 -11.90 6.49 8.21
CA ASP A 114 -12.04 7.94 8.06
C ASP A 114 -11.01 8.70 8.93
N GLU A 115 -10.54 8.09 10.02
CA GLU A 115 -9.52 8.68 10.88
C GLU A 115 -8.18 8.81 10.16
N ILE A 116 -7.74 7.76 9.47
CA ILE A 116 -6.54 7.81 8.63
C ILE A 116 -6.71 8.86 7.52
N GLN A 117 -7.86 8.89 6.87
CA GLN A 117 -8.14 9.89 5.84
C GLN A 117 -8.06 11.32 6.39
N LYS A 118 -8.67 11.58 7.55
CA LYS A 118 -8.61 12.89 8.23
C LYS A 118 -7.17 13.28 8.58
N ILE A 119 -6.35 12.34 9.04
CA ILE A 119 -4.93 12.62 9.30
C ILE A 119 -4.24 13.05 8.01
N VAL A 120 -4.38 12.28 6.93
CA VAL A 120 -3.79 12.60 5.62
C VAL A 120 -4.24 13.99 5.14
N GLU A 121 -5.54 14.27 5.13
CA GLU A 121 -6.09 15.56 4.70
C GLU A 121 -5.58 16.72 5.56
N SER A 122 -5.59 16.56 6.89
CA SER A 122 -5.09 17.59 7.82
C SER A 122 -3.59 17.85 7.60
N THR A 123 -2.82 16.82 7.30
CA THR A 123 -1.39 16.92 7.01
C THR A 123 -1.15 17.63 5.69
N LEU A 124 -1.87 17.26 4.63
CA LEU A 124 -1.77 17.91 3.33
C LEU A 124 -2.12 19.39 3.43
N ASN A 125 -3.14 19.76 4.21
CA ASN A 125 -3.55 21.15 4.42
C ASN A 125 -2.52 22.01 5.15
N LYS A 126 -1.63 21.40 5.94
CA LYS A 126 -0.51 22.09 6.61
C LYS A 126 0.71 22.26 5.70
N LEU A 127 0.75 21.62 4.53
CA LEU A 127 1.87 21.72 3.61
C LEU A 127 1.86 23.07 2.87
N PRO A 128 3.04 23.62 2.53
CA PRO A 128 3.13 24.75 1.61
C PRO A 128 2.40 24.44 0.30
N GLN A 129 1.72 25.44 -0.27
CA GLN A 129 0.85 25.28 -1.44
C GLN A 129 1.51 24.50 -2.59
N LYS A 130 2.75 24.85 -2.96
CA LYS A 130 3.50 24.15 -4.03
C LYS A 130 3.74 22.68 -3.70
N THR A 131 4.15 22.36 -2.47
CA THR A 131 4.35 20.97 -2.02
C THR A 131 3.05 20.18 -2.07
N ARG A 132 1.94 20.75 -1.58
CA ARG A 132 0.62 20.11 -1.64
C ARG A 132 0.18 19.87 -3.08
N GLN A 133 0.35 20.86 -3.95
CA GLN A 133 -0.04 20.77 -5.36
C GLN A 133 0.74 19.68 -6.10
N VAL A 134 2.07 19.64 -5.94
CA VAL A 134 2.91 18.58 -6.51
C VAL A 134 2.43 17.19 -6.08
N PHE A 135 2.16 17.01 -4.78
CA PHE A 135 1.65 15.75 -4.25
C PHE A 135 0.30 15.37 -4.89
N ILE A 136 -0.62 16.33 -5.02
CA ILE A 136 -1.95 16.07 -5.59
C ILE A 136 -1.88 15.67 -7.06
N LEU A 137 -1.12 16.42 -7.87
CA LEU A 137 -0.93 16.15 -9.29
C LEU A 137 -0.34 14.75 -9.51
N ASN A 138 0.65 14.36 -8.71
CA ASN A 138 1.23 13.04 -8.84
C ASN A 138 0.29 11.93 -8.33
N ARG A 139 -0.24 12.08 -7.11
CA ARG A 139 -0.88 10.97 -6.40
C ARG A 139 -2.35 10.77 -6.75
N TYR A 140 -3.09 11.85 -7.01
CA TYR A 140 -4.51 11.80 -7.31
C TYR A 140 -4.80 11.94 -8.81
N GLN A 141 -3.96 12.65 -9.55
CA GLN A 141 -4.14 12.84 -11.00
C GLN A 141 -3.23 11.93 -11.84
N GLY A 142 -2.31 11.19 -11.21
CA GLY A 142 -1.47 10.20 -11.89
C GLY A 142 -0.40 10.80 -12.81
N LEU A 143 -0.10 12.10 -12.69
CA LEU A 143 0.87 12.77 -13.56
C LEU A 143 2.31 12.35 -13.21
N SER A 144 3.13 12.15 -14.25
CA SER A 144 4.55 11.84 -14.06
C SER A 144 5.31 13.06 -13.52
N TYR A 145 6.47 12.84 -12.90
CA TYR A 145 7.29 13.96 -12.42
C TYR A 145 7.69 14.92 -13.55
N LYS A 146 7.84 14.40 -14.78
CA LYS A 146 8.13 15.20 -15.97
C LYS A 146 6.94 16.07 -16.37
N ASP A 147 5.73 15.53 -16.34
CA ASP A 147 4.52 16.28 -16.69
C ASP A 147 4.27 17.40 -15.67
N ILE A 148 4.45 17.10 -14.39
CA ILE A 148 4.31 18.09 -13.31
C ILE A 148 5.38 19.18 -13.41
N ALA A 149 6.63 18.80 -13.68
CA ALA A 149 7.74 19.73 -13.89
C ALA A 149 7.41 20.72 -15.02
N ASN A 150 6.92 20.22 -16.16
CA ASN A 150 6.49 21.06 -17.29
C ASN A 150 5.30 21.95 -16.93
N GLN A 151 4.28 21.40 -16.26
CA GLN A 151 3.06 22.12 -15.90
C GLN A 151 3.30 23.25 -14.88
N MET A 152 4.26 23.06 -13.97
CA MET A 152 4.55 24.00 -12.89
C MET A 152 5.76 24.91 -13.17
N ASP A 153 6.39 24.78 -14.34
CA ASP A 153 7.65 25.46 -14.71
C ASP A 153 8.75 25.25 -13.64
N LEU A 154 9.01 23.98 -13.32
CA LEU A 154 9.98 23.54 -12.32
C LEU A 154 10.89 22.45 -12.90
N SER A 155 12.06 22.25 -12.31
CA SER A 155 12.88 21.08 -12.64
C SER A 155 12.29 19.80 -12.03
N THR A 156 12.55 18.65 -12.65
CA THR A 156 12.20 17.34 -12.07
C THR A 156 12.79 17.15 -10.67
N LYS A 157 13.99 17.68 -10.42
CA LYS A 157 14.63 17.69 -9.10
C LYS A 157 13.86 18.52 -8.06
N ALA A 158 13.24 19.62 -8.48
CA ALA A 158 12.36 20.39 -7.61
C ALA A 158 11.06 19.62 -7.30
N ILE A 159 10.52 18.87 -8.27
CA ILE A 159 9.37 17.98 -8.05
C ILE A 159 9.72 16.88 -7.04
N GLU A 160 10.87 16.22 -7.20
CA GLU A 160 11.39 15.22 -6.25
C GLU A 160 11.54 15.80 -4.83
N PHE A 161 12.06 17.03 -4.71
CA PHE A 161 12.16 17.73 -3.42
C PHE A 161 10.79 17.96 -2.78
N HIS A 162 9.82 18.49 -3.55
CA HIS A 162 8.47 18.72 -3.06
C HIS A 162 7.77 17.41 -2.67
N MET A 163 7.91 16.36 -3.49
CA MET A 163 7.41 15.03 -3.17
C MET A 163 8.01 14.54 -1.86
N SER A 164 9.33 14.47 -1.77
CA SER A 164 10.05 14.02 -0.57
C SER A 164 9.59 14.75 0.70
N LYS A 165 9.39 16.07 0.61
CA LYS A 165 8.88 16.89 1.72
C LYS A 165 7.44 16.51 2.12
N ALA A 166 6.56 16.28 1.15
CA ALA A 166 5.20 15.82 1.42
C ALA A 166 5.19 14.43 2.07
N LEU A 167 5.95 13.47 1.54
CA LEU A 167 6.03 12.10 2.07
C LEU A 167 6.59 12.11 3.50
N ALA A 168 7.62 12.92 3.78
CA ALA A 168 8.21 13.03 5.10
C ALA A 168 7.19 13.55 6.15
N GLN A 169 6.39 14.54 5.79
CA GLN A 169 5.39 15.09 6.70
C GLN A 169 4.23 14.11 6.95
N LEU A 170 3.77 13.42 5.90
CA LEU A 170 2.79 12.35 6.03
C LEU A 170 3.32 11.23 6.93
N ARG A 171 4.59 10.84 6.75
CA ARG A 171 5.26 9.85 7.59
C ARG A 171 5.30 10.25 9.06
N PHE A 172 5.63 11.51 9.34
CA PHE A 172 5.64 12.00 10.72
C PHE A 172 4.24 11.99 11.33
N SER A 173 3.22 12.36 10.55
CA SER A 173 1.83 12.43 11.03
C SER A 173 1.21 11.04 11.22
N LEU A 174 1.72 10.04 10.49
CA LEU A 174 1.28 8.65 10.55
C LEU A 174 2.26 7.76 11.33
N LYS A 175 3.19 8.34 12.08
CA LYS A 175 4.28 7.59 12.76
C LYS A 175 3.77 6.60 13.80
N ASP A 176 2.68 6.93 14.48
CA ASP A 176 2.05 6.07 15.48
C ASP A 176 1.30 4.89 14.82
N PHE A 177 1.18 4.97 13.49
CA PHE A 177 0.65 3.96 12.61
C PHE A 177 1.76 3.37 11.74
N ILE A 178 2.96 3.16 12.30
CA ILE A 178 4.18 2.83 11.56
C ILE A 178 4.04 1.62 10.61
N HIS A 179 3.08 0.72 10.89
CA HIS A 179 2.69 -0.44 10.08
C HIS A 179 2.04 -0.06 8.73
N LEU A 180 1.43 1.11 8.64
CA LEU A 180 0.81 1.70 7.44
C LEU A 180 1.82 2.32 6.47
N LEU A 181 3.05 2.61 6.91
CA LEU A 181 4.02 3.32 6.08
C LEU A 181 4.48 2.51 4.86
N LEU A 182 4.38 1.18 4.92
CA LEU A 182 4.69 0.30 3.79
C LEU A 182 3.59 0.31 2.72
N PHE A 183 2.36 0.68 3.07
CA PHE A 183 1.25 0.87 2.11
C PHE A 183 1.41 2.17 1.30
N LEU A 184 1.99 3.21 1.91
CA LEU A 184 2.07 4.53 1.31
C LEU A 184 3.35 4.78 0.49
N PHE A 185 4.48 4.12 0.78
CA PHE A 185 5.79 4.65 0.36
C PHE A 185 6.87 3.64 -0.05
N TYR A 186 6.61 2.75 -1.01
CA TYR A 186 7.72 2.30 -1.87
C TYR A 186 7.64 2.98 -3.24
N PHE A 187 8.05 4.25 -3.23
CA PHE A 187 8.49 5.01 -4.40
C PHE A 187 10.00 4.84 -4.53
N GLN A 188 10.41 4.20 -5.62
CA GLN A 188 11.50 4.67 -6.45
C GLN A 188 11.06 4.48 -7.91
#